data_AF-A0A957TM71-F1
#
_entry.id   AF-A0A957TM71-F1
#
_cell.length_a   1.000
_cell.length_b   1.000
_cell.length_c   1.000
_cell.angle_alpha   90.00
_cell.angle_beta   90.00
_cell.angle_gamma   90.00
#
_symmetry.space_group_name_H-M   'P 1'
#
loop_
_entity.id
_entity.type
_entity.pdbx_description
1 polymer ?
#
loop_
_entity_poly.entity_id
_entity_poly.type
_entity_poly.pdbx_seq_one_letter_code
_entity_poly.pdbx_strand_id
1 'polypeptide(L)'
;MARRRSAVRIGVTGLGLREELAPGVFINTHYRGCTPGFVHTEEGIVMVDAPLIPKQAIDWREQIEDEYPGEQLLFMINTDHHRGHALGNQY
;
A
#
# COMPACT_ATOMS: atom_id res chain seq x y z
N MET A 1 -6.88 10.24 20.01
CA MET A 1 -8.01 10.82 19.26
C MET A 1 -7.83 10.47 17.79
N ALA A 2 -8.59 9.50 17.27
CA ALA A 2 -8.43 9.05 15.89
C ALA A 2 -9.03 10.10 14.92
N ARG A 3 -8.19 10.62 14.04
CA ARG A 3 -8.56 11.67 13.07
C ARG A 3 -9.42 11.05 11.96
N ARG A 4 -10.74 11.18 12.07
CA ARG A 4 -11.70 10.78 11.02
C ARG A 4 -11.45 11.61 9.75
N ARG A 5 -10.92 10.98 8.69
CA ARG A 5 -10.82 11.59 7.35
C ARG A 5 -12.04 11.19 6.51
N SER A 6 -12.58 12.22 5.85
CA SER A 6 -13.84 12.27 5.08
C SER A 6 -13.93 11.19 3.99
N ALA A 7 -15.15 10.69 3.81
CA ALA A 7 -15.55 9.82 2.70
C ALA A 7 -15.23 10.44 1.33
N VAL A 8 -14.79 9.55 0.43
CA VAL A 8 -14.33 9.70 -0.95
C VAL A 8 -15.04 10.80 -1.76
N ARG A 9 -14.26 11.68 -2.42
CA ARG A 9 -14.70 12.49 -3.56
C ARG A 9 -13.94 12.07 -4.82
N ILE A 10 -14.68 11.79 -5.89
CA ILE A 10 -14.16 11.41 -7.20
C ILE A 10 -13.44 12.62 -7.82
N GLY A 11 -12.12 12.50 -7.94
CA GLY A 11 -11.17 13.53 -8.38
C GLY A 11 -9.74 13.22 -7.88
N VAL A 12 -9.38 11.93 -7.87
CA VAL A 12 -8.73 11.21 -6.76
C VAL A 12 -7.19 11.22 -6.84
N THR A 13 -6.51 11.95 -5.94
CA THR A 13 -5.17 11.53 -5.45
C THR A 13 -5.28 10.54 -4.28
N GLY A 14 -6.48 10.33 -3.73
CA GLY A 14 -6.91 9.15 -2.97
C GLY A 14 -5.90 8.55 -2.01
N LEU A 15 -5.44 9.34 -1.04
CA LEU A 15 -4.70 8.83 0.09
C LEU A 15 -5.74 8.38 1.13
N GLY A 16 -6.18 7.13 1.01
CA GLY A 16 -7.01 6.47 2.00
C GLY A 16 -6.19 5.51 2.86
N LEU A 17 -6.82 4.93 3.87
CA LEU A 17 -6.14 4.02 4.78
C LEU A 17 -6.21 2.58 4.26
N ARG A 18 -5.20 1.81 4.62
CA ARG A 18 -5.18 0.36 4.47
C ARG A 18 -6.37 -0.29 5.17
N GLU A 19 -6.79 -1.42 4.62
CA GLU A 19 -7.80 -2.32 5.16
C GLU A 19 -7.16 -3.69 5.38
N GLU A 20 -7.40 -4.30 6.54
CA GLU A 20 -7.00 -5.68 6.81
C GLU A 20 -8.10 -6.64 6.31
N LEU A 21 -7.77 -7.49 5.34
CA LEU A 21 -8.70 -8.46 4.76
C LEU A 21 -8.75 -9.78 5.55
N ALA A 22 -7.62 -10.14 6.14
CA ALA A 22 -7.41 -11.31 6.98
C ALA A 22 -6.22 -11.01 7.91
N PRO A 23 -6.05 -11.75 9.02
CA PRO A 23 -4.94 -11.50 9.95
C PRO A 23 -3.59 -11.41 9.23
N GLY A 24 -2.96 -10.23 9.29
CA GLY A 24 -1.67 -9.97 8.65
C GLY A 24 -1.71 -9.71 7.14
N VAL A 25 -2.89 -9.57 6.52
CA VAL A 25 -3.06 -9.35 5.07
C VAL A 25 -3.81 -8.05 4.83
N PHE A 26 -3.16 -7.10 4.17
CA PHE A 26 -3.66 -5.73 4.02
C PHE A 26 -3.73 -5.29 2.56
N ILE A 27 -4.67 -4.40 2.24
CA ILE A 27 -4.82 -3.74 0.94
C ILE A 27 -5.09 -2.25 1.06
N ASN A 28 -4.92 -1.48 -0.02
CA ASN A 28 -5.45 -0.11 -0.12
C ASN A 28 -6.18 0.13 -1.45
N THR A 29 -7.50 0.33 -1.38
CA THR A 29 -8.35 0.51 -2.57
C THR A 29 -8.49 1.97 -3.03
N HIS A 30 -7.85 2.92 -2.35
CA HIS A 30 -8.03 4.35 -2.59
C HIS A 30 -7.06 4.92 -3.63
N TYR A 31 -5.94 4.24 -3.87
CA TYR A 31 -4.95 4.69 -4.84
C TYR A 31 -5.45 4.58 -6.27
N ARG A 32 -4.92 5.44 -7.13
CA ARG A 32 -5.41 5.57 -8.49
C ARG A 32 -4.74 4.52 -9.36
N GLY A 33 -5.52 3.58 -9.88
CA GLY A 33 -5.06 2.61 -10.87
C GLY A 33 -4.13 1.54 -10.31
N CYS A 34 -4.15 1.35 -8.98
CA CYS A 34 -3.46 0.28 -8.27
C CYS A 34 -4.21 0.02 -6.97
N THR A 35 -4.42 -1.25 -6.64
CA THR A 35 -4.82 -1.69 -5.30
C THR A 35 -3.67 -2.53 -4.78
N PRO A 36 -2.65 -1.91 -4.16
CA PRO A 36 -1.53 -2.66 -3.63
C PRO A 36 -1.96 -3.40 -2.36
N GLY A 37 -1.17 -4.41 -2.01
CA GLY A 37 -1.33 -5.16 -0.78
C GLY A 37 0.01 -5.48 -0.13
N PHE A 38 -0.04 -5.93 1.12
CA PHE A 38 1.12 -6.52 1.77
C PHE A 38 0.68 -7.62 2.74
N VAL A 39 1.60 -8.55 2.99
CA VAL A 39 1.43 -9.67 3.90
C VAL A 39 2.56 -9.65 4.92
N HIS A 40 2.20 -9.68 6.19
CA HIS A 40 3.13 -9.85 7.29
C HIS A 40 3.40 -11.35 7.52
N THR A 41 4.68 -11.71 7.67
CA THR A 41 5.16 -13.08 7.93
C THR A 41 6.08 -13.08 9.15
N GLU A 42 6.52 -14.24 9.62
CA GLU A 42 7.45 -14.32 10.77
C GLU A 42 8.84 -13.76 10.45
N GLU A 43 9.23 -13.76 9.17
CA GLU A 43 10.53 -13.26 8.71
C GLU A 43 10.51 -11.79 8.26
N GLY A 44 9.32 -11.19 8.08
CA GLY A 44 9.15 -9.82 7.59
C GLY A 44 7.96 -9.66 6.64
N ILE A 45 7.99 -8.63 5.81
CA ILE A 45 6.84 -8.18 5.00
C ILE A 45 7.06 -8.48 3.52
N VAL A 46 6.04 -9.05 2.88
CA VAL A 46 5.95 -9.23 1.43
C VAL A 46 4.95 -8.23 0.86
N MET A 47 5.40 -7.39 -0.07
CA MET A 47 4.57 -6.39 -0.75
C MET A 47 4.05 -6.94 -2.08
N VAL A 48 2.84 -6.52 -2.45
CA VAL A 48 2.18 -6.87 -3.71
C VAL A 48 1.78 -5.59 -4.41
N ASP A 49 2.41 -5.34 -5.57
CA ASP A 49 2.31 -4.12 -6.37
C ASP A 49 2.73 -2.82 -5.64
N ALA A 50 3.09 -1.81 -6.43
CA ALA A 50 3.37 -0.46 -5.95
C ALA A 50 2.70 0.58 -6.85
N PRO A 51 1.98 1.57 -6.28
CA PRO A 51 1.30 2.60 -7.06
C PRO A 51 2.25 3.40 -7.96
N LEU A 52 1.88 3.64 -9.22
CA LEU A 52 2.64 4.49 -10.15
C LEU A 52 2.89 5.92 -9.62
N ILE A 53 1.92 6.51 -8.94
CA ILE A 53 2.00 7.90 -8.50
C ILE A 53 2.93 7.97 -7.28
N PRO A 54 4.07 8.69 -7.33
CA PRO A 54 5.07 8.67 -6.26
C PRO A 54 4.49 9.00 -4.87
N LYS A 55 3.59 9.96 -4.81
CA LYS A 55 2.91 10.34 -3.56
C LYS A 55 2.06 9.20 -2.97
N GLN A 56 1.50 8.33 -3.80
CA GLN A 56 0.73 7.16 -3.36
C GLN A 56 1.66 6.02 -2.94
N ALA A 57 2.78 5.80 -3.65
CA ALA A 57 3.77 4.80 -3.27
C ALA A 57 4.44 5.13 -1.92
N ILE A 58 4.83 6.40 -1.71
CA ILE A 58 5.40 6.86 -0.44
C ILE A 58 4.38 6.71 0.69
N ASP A 59 3.14 7.17 0.49
CA ASP A 59 2.06 7.01 1.48
C ASP A 59 1.79 5.53 1.76
N TRP A 60 1.90 4.66 0.76
CA TRP A 60 1.74 3.22 0.95
C TRP A 60 2.84 2.62 1.82
N ARG A 61 4.09 2.98 1.53
CA ARG A 61 5.24 2.56 2.34
C ARG A 61 5.13 3.04 3.78
N GLU A 62 4.79 4.31 3.99
CA GLU A 62 4.56 4.87 5.33
C GLU A 62 3.49 4.06 6.08
N GLN A 63 2.41 3.67 5.40
CA GLN A 63 1.37 2.85 6.02
C GLN A 63 1.82 1.43 6.37
N ILE A 64 2.73 0.83 5.61
CA ILE A 64 3.34 -0.47 5.92
C ILE A 64 4.24 -0.35 7.15
N GLU A 65 5.16 0.62 7.13
CA GLU A 65 6.12 0.87 8.22
C GLU A 65 5.40 1.27 9.52
N ASP A 66 4.27 1.98 9.45
CA ASP A 66 3.44 2.34 10.61
C ASP A 66 2.67 1.14 11.21
N GLU A 67 2.24 0.17 10.39
CA GLU A 67 1.55 -1.03 10.89
C GLU A 67 2.52 -1.98 11.58
N TYR A 68 3.71 -2.15 10.99
CA TYR A 68 4.74 -3.05 11.50
C TYR A 68 6.09 -2.33 11.67
N PRO A 69 6.24 -1.50 12.71
CA PRO A 69 7.44 -0.70 12.92
C PRO A 69 8.68 -1.58 13.14
N GLY A 70 9.70 -1.38 12.30
CA GLY A 70 10.98 -2.07 12.41
C GLY A 70 11.05 -3.43 11.74
N GLU A 71 9.96 -3.92 11.16
CA GLU A 71 9.96 -5.14 10.34
C GLU A 71 10.69 -4.93 9.01
N GLN A 72 11.30 -6.00 8.49
CA GLN A 72 12.02 -5.94 7.22
C GLN A 72 11.07 -6.07 6.02
N LEU A 73 11.24 -5.22 5.02
CA LEU A 73 10.61 -5.38 3.70
C LEU A 73 11.40 -6.40 2.87
N LEU A 74 10.86 -7.60 2.67
CA LEU A 74 11.59 -8.73 2.09
C LEU A 74 11.50 -8.77 0.57
N PHE A 75 10.27 -8.76 0.05
CA PHE A 75 9.99 -8.96 -1.37
C PHE A 75 8.94 -7.98 -1.87
N MET A 76 9.09 -7.59 -3.14
CA MET A 76 8.08 -6.89 -3.92
C MET A 76 7.62 -7.83 -5.05
N ILE A 77 6.35 -8.21 -5.04
CA ILE A 77 5.73 -9.05 -6.07
C ILE A 77 4.86 -8.16 -6.94
N ASN A 78 5.22 -8.01 -8.21
CA ASN A 78 4.36 -7.36 -9.19
C ASN A 78 3.45 -8.40 -9.84
N THR A 79 2.15 -8.15 -9.81
CA THR A 79 1.14 -9.05 -10.35
C THR A 79 1.15 -9.07 -11.88
N ASP A 80 1.56 -7.96 -12.50
CA ASP A 80 1.73 -7.81 -13.94
C ASP A 80 2.81 -6.76 -14.30
N HIS A 81 2.96 -6.49 -15.60
CA HIS A 81 3.89 -5.50 -16.13
C HIS A 81 3.23 -4.12 -16.37
N HIS A 82 1.97 -3.94 -15.97
CA HIS A 82 1.25 -2.70 -16.19
C HIS A 82 1.85 -1.60 -15.31
N ARG A 83 2.12 -0.44 -15.93
CA ARG A 83 2.79 0.69 -15.28
C ARG A 83 2.17 1.12 -13.94
N GLY A 84 0.86 0.91 -13.78
CA GLY A 84 0.11 1.20 -12.55
C GLY A 84 0.60 0.41 -11.33
N HIS A 85 1.15 -0.79 -11.55
CA HIS A 85 1.48 -1.78 -10.52
C HIS A 85 2.99 -1.89 -10.24
N ALA A 86 3.85 -1.40 -11.14
CA ALA A 86 5.29 -1.70 -11.10
C ALA A 86 6.23 -0.50 -10.98
N LEU A 87 5.87 0.67 -11.52
CA LEU A 87 6.81 1.80 -11.56
C LEU A 87 6.97 2.51 -10.21
N GLY A 88 6.10 2.21 -9.24
CA GLY A 88 6.19 2.68 -7.86
C GLY A 88 7.27 2.00 -7.02
N ASN A 89 7.84 0.87 -7.46
CA ASN A 89 8.72 0.01 -6.66
C ASN A 89 9.98 0.70 -6.07
N GLN A 90 10.34 1.87 -6.60
CA GLN A 90 11.55 2.61 -6.21
C GLN A 90 11.35 3.54 -4.99
N TYR A 91 10.11 3.69 -4.53
CA TYR A 91 9.72 4.55 -3.40
C TYR A 91 9.49 3.70 -2.16
#